data_AF-A0A4Y7KXV4-F1
#
_entry.id   AF-A0A4Y7KXV4-F1
#
_cell.length_a   1.000
_cell.length_b   1.000
_cell.length_c   1.000
_cell.angle_alpha   90.00
_cell.angle_beta   90.00
_cell.angle_gamma   90.00
#
_symmetry.space_group_name_H-M   'P 1'
#
loop_
_entity.id
_entity.type
_entity.pdbx_description
1 polymer ?
#
loop_
_entity_poly.entity_id
_entity_poly.type
_entity_poly.pdbx_seq_one_letter_code
_entity_poly.pdbx_strand_id
1 'polypeptide(L)'
;MFLDYQKPVDGSKPNECDVAWRFRNKKEKSWRRYRDFRRFRLGIGHNCTYKVTNAFRWHSGLNARSPRSRFNSTRSSGSARISPPTTRDEEINDTIPIVGSETAFKKGKYLYYSRGGDYCKGMNQFLWSFLCGLGEAQYLNRTFVMDLSICLSGSYSQSHKDEEGKDFRYYFDFEHLKETASIVEEGEFMKDWKKWDKTRKSKIPVRKVSTYKVTPMQLKKDKSTIIWRQFDSPEPENYWYRVCEGKAANYVQRPWHSLWKSKRLMNIVTEIGGRMDWDFDAVHVVRGEKAHNKELWPHLDSDTSPDAILAKVKEIVHPWRNLYVATNEPFYNYFDRLRSSYKVHLLDDYKELWGNTSEWYNETMLLNDGKAVDFDGYMRVAVDTEVLYRAKTQVETFYNLTMDCKDGINTC
;
A
#
# COMPACT_ATOMS: atom_id res chain seq x y z
N MET A 1 10.18 -1.52 -18.96
CA MET A 1 11.26 -2.47 -19.29
C MET A 1 10.61 -3.84 -19.32
N PHE A 2 10.65 -4.54 -20.45
CA PHE A 2 10.25 -5.94 -20.49
C PHE A 2 11.32 -6.76 -19.79
N LEU A 3 10.90 -7.68 -18.93
CA LEU A 3 11.79 -8.47 -18.09
C LEU A 3 11.82 -9.92 -18.55
N ASP A 4 10.66 -10.47 -18.81
CA ASP A 4 10.49 -11.88 -19.16
C ASP A 4 9.32 -12.02 -20.12
N TYR A 5 9.45 -12.87 -21.12
CA TYR A 5 8.42 -13.15 -22.12
C TYR A 5 8.20 -14.66 -22.15
N GLN A 6 7.00 -15.09 -21.77
CA GLN A 6 6.67 -16.50 -21.69
C GLN A 6 6.41 -17.06 -23.07
N LYS A 7 6.63 -18.37 -23.22
CA LYS A 7 6.31 -19.09 -24.45
C LYS A 7 4.81 -18.91 -24.77
N PRO A 8 4.45 -18.45 -25.99
CA PRO A 8 3.06 -18.39 -26.42
C PRO A 8 2.35 -19.73 -26.28
N VAL A 9 1.09 -19.70 -25.86
CA VAL A 9 0.20 -20.87 -25.80
C VAL A 9 -0.98 -20.68 -26.73
N ASP A 10 -1.63 -21.77 -27.09
CA ASP A 10 -2.78 -21.73 -27.99
C ASP A 10 -3.92 -20.90 -27.39
N GLY A 11 -4.51 -20.03 -28.23
CA GLY A 11 -5.70 -19.26 -27.87
C GLY A 11 -6.97 -20.09 -27.98
N SER A 12 -8.13 -19.43 -27.92
CA SER A 12 -9.42 -20.12 -28.09
C SER A 12 -9.72 -20.53 -29.54
N LYS A 13 -8.97 -20.00 -30.51
CA LYS A 13 -9.15 -20.26 -31.94
C LYS A 13 -7.82 -20.63 -32.59
N PRO A 14 -7.81 -21.38 -33.72
CA PRO A 14 -6.58 -21.81 -34.39
C PRO A 14 -5.65 -20.68 -34.84
N ASN A 15 -6.18 -19.47 -35.04
CA ASN A 15 -5.42 -18.29 -35.44
C ASN A 15 -5.19 -17.31 -34.27
N GLU A 16 -5.36 -17.75 -33.03
CA GLU A 16 -5.15 -16.93 -31.84
C GLU A 16 -4.10 -17.57 -30.95
N CYS A 17 -3.24 -16.76 -30.34
CA CYS A 17 -2.30 -17.20 -29.32
C CYS A 17 -2.39 -16.28 -28.10
N ASP A 18 -2.27 -16.88 -26.92
CA ASP A 18 -2.21 -16.15 -25.66
C ASP A 18 -0.75 -16.08 -25.21
N VAL A 19 -0.30 -14.89 -24.82
CA VAL A 19 1.07 -14.68 -24.38
C VAL A 19 1.12 -13.86 -23.11
N ALA A 20 1.95 -14.28 -22.16
CA ALA A 20 2.21 -13.56 -20.93
C ALA A 20 3.63 -13.00 -20.91
N TRP A 21 3.80 -11.86 -20.27
CA TRP A 21 5.13 -11.28 -20.02
C TRP A 21 5.15 -10.56 -18.68
N ARG A 22 6.37 -10.38 -18.18
CA ARG A 22 6.65 -9.55 -17.02
C ARG A 22 7.31 -8.26 -17.47
N PHE A 23 6.93 -7.17 -16.84
CA PHE A 23 7.49 -5.86 -17.15
C PHE A 23 7.65 -5.03 -15.89
N ARG A 24 8.45 -3.98 -15.98
CA ARG A 24 8.61 -2.96 -14.95
C ARG A 24 8.34 -1.59 -15.54
N ASN A 25 7.62 -0.74 -14.81
CA ASN A 25 7.46 0.64 -15.20
C ASN A 25 8.79 1.38 -15.01
N LYS A 26 9.31 2.03 -16.06
CA LYS A 26 10.59 2.76 -15.99
C LYS A 26 10.54 3.94 -15.01
N LYS A 27 9.36 4.52 -14.78
CA LYS A 27 9.16 5.65 -13.87
C LYS A 27 9.06 5.22 -12.40
N GLU A 28 8.88 3.93 -12.13
CA GLU A 28 8.69 3.43 -10.78
C GLU A 28 10.03 3.08 -10.12
N LYS A 29 10.25 3.62 -8.92
CA LYS A 29 11.44 3.33 -8.12
C LYS A 29 11.44 1.91 -7.55
N SER A 30 10.26 1.32 -7.36
CA SER A 30 10.10 -0.05 -6.89
C SER A 30 10.75 -1.08 -7.83
N TRP A 31 11.34 -2.13 -7.25
CA TRP A 31 11.85 -3.31 -7.98
C TRP A 31 10.74 -4.29 -8.40
N ARG A 32 9.48 -3.90 -8.19
CA ARG A 32 8.29 -4.68 -8.55
C ARG A 32 8.27 -5.05 -10.03
N ARG A 33 7.80 -6.27 -10.27
CA ARG A 33 7.53 -6.80 -11.61
C ARG A 33 6.02 -6.90 -11.75
N TYR A 34 5.50 -6.36 -12.82
CA TYR A 34 4.09 -6.48 -13.21
C TYR A 34 3.95 -7.56 -14.25
N ARG A 35 2.73 -8.09 -14.38
CA ARG A 35 2.40 -9.10 -15.39
C ARG A 35 1.25 -8.61 -16.26
N ASP A 36 1.38 -8.85 -17.55
CA ASP A 36 0.28 -8.77 -18.51
C ASP A 36 0.22 -10.10 -19.26
N PHE A 37 -0.97 -10.46 -19.71
CA PHE A 37 -1.20 -11.60 -20.58
C PHE A 37 -2.27 -11.24 -21.60
N ARG A 38 -1.91 -11.26 -22.88
CA ARG A 38 -2.82 -10.83 -23.94
C ARG A 38 -3.02 -11.92 -24.97
N ARG A 39 -4.21 -11.90 -25.54
CA ARG A 39 -4.53 -12.64 -26.76
C ARG A 39 -4.07 -11.85 -27.96
N PHE A 40 -3.49 -12.54 -28.93
CA PHE A 40 -3.12 -11.99 -30.23
C PHE A 40 -3.79 -12.81 -31.31
N ARG A 41 -4.23 -12.15 -32.38
CA ARG A 41 -4.71 -12.81 -33.59
C ARG A 41 -3.61 -12.79 -34.63
N LEU A 42 -3.33 -13.95 -35.21
CA LEU A 42 -2.37 -14.16 -36.25
C LEU A 42 -3.07 -14.19 -37.62
N GLY A 43 -2.42 -13.63 -38.62
CA GLY A 43 -2.82 -13.71 -40.02
C GLY A 43 -1.60 -13.91 -40.91
N ILE A 44 -1.83 -14.13 -42.20
CA ILE A 44 -0.76 -14.33 -43.18
C ILE A 44 -0.57 -13.01 -43.93
N GLY A 45 0.65 -12.47 -43.91
CA GLY A 45 1.03 -11.27 -44.66
C GLY A 45 1.23 -11.56 -46.15
N HIS A 46 1.42 -10.50 -46.94
CA HIS A 46 1.59 -10.59 -48.40
C HIS A 46 2.78 -11.46 -48.85
N ASN A 47 3.76 -11.69 -47.97
CA ASN A 47 4.94 -12.51 -48.23
C ASN A 47 4.81 -13.94 -47.65
N CYS A 48 3.59 -14.42 -47.40
CA CYS A 48 3.31 -15.72 -46.76
C CYS A 48 3.92 -15.89 -45.35
N THR A 49 4.25 -14.80 -44.67
CA THR A 49 4.77 -14.81 -43.28
C THR A 49 3.64 -14.56 -42.27
N TYR A 50 3.72 -15.20 -41.10
CA TYR A 50 2.78 -14.93 -40.02
C TYR A 50 2.98 -13.51 -39.47
N LYS A 51 1.88 -12.77 -39.31
CA LYS A 51 1.86 -11.42 -38.73
C LYS A 51 0.75 -11.34 -37.67
N VAL A 52 1.03 -10.61 -36.59
CA VAL A 52 -0.01 -10.20 -35.63
C VAL A 52 -0.93 -9.19 -36.32
N THR A 53 -2.19 -9.59 -36.55
CA THR A 53 -3.22 -8.75 -37.16
C THR A 53 -3.99 -7.94 -36.12
N ASN A 54 -4.10 -8.47 -34.90
CA ASN A 54 -4.78 -7.79 -33.80
C ASN A 54 -4.16 -8.17 -32.45
N ALA A 55 -4.11 -7.21 -31.54
CA ALA A 55 -3.78 -7.44 -30.13
C ALA A 55 -5.03 -7.12 -29.30
N PHE A 56 -5.50 -8.07 -28.52
CA PHE A 56 -6.65 -7.87 -27.66
C PHE A 56 -6.28 -7.03 -26.43
N ARG A 57 -7.29 -6.71 -25.61
CA ARG A 57 -7.16 -5.85 -24.44
C ARG A 57 -6.27 -6.45 -23.35
N TRP A 58 -5.93 -5.63 -22.37
CA TRP A 58 -5.28 -6.03 -21.12
C TRP A 58 -5.89 -7.32 -20.54
N HIS A 59 -5.03 -8.27 -20.13
CA HIS A 59 -5.42 -9.53 -19.49
C HIS A 59 -6.40 -10.41 -20.30
N SER A 60 -6.47 -10.23 -21.62
CA SER A 60 -7.32 -11.05 -22.51
C SER A 60 -6.80 -12.47 -22.74
N GLY A 61 -5.51 -12.72 -22.51
CA GLY A 61 -4.83 -13.99 -22.82
C GLY A 61 -4.97 -15.02 -21.71
N LEU A 62 -6.20 -15.41 -21.37
CA LEU A 62 -6.52 -16.25 -20.20
C LEU A 62 -5.76 -17.59 -20.16
N ASN A 63 -5.40 -18.17 -21.31
CA ASN A 63 -4.68 -19.44 -21.35
C ASN A 63 -3.21 -19.29 -20.93
N ALA A 64 -2.63 -18.09 -21.11
CA ALA A 64 -1.27 -17.77 -20.66
C ALA A 64 -1.21 -17.27 -19.21
N ARG A 65 -2.36 -17.20 -18.53
CA ARG A 65 -2.41 -16.91 -17.10
C ARG A 65 -1.86 -18.12 -16.34
N SER A 66 -1.00 -17.87 -15.35
CA SER A 66 -0.51 -18.95 -14.48
C SER A 66 -1.69 -19.65 -13.81
N PRO A 67 -1.67 -20.98 -13.66
CA PRO A 67 -2.80 -21.72 -13.13
C PRO A 67 -3.24 -21.15 -11.78
N ARG A 68 -4.51 -20.74 -11.69
CA ARG A 68 -5.19 -20.59 -10.40
C ARG A 68 -5.20 -21.97 -9.75
N SER A 69 -4.67 -22.11 -8.54
CA SER A 69 -5.00 -23.27 -7.71
C SER A 69 -6.51 -23.23 -7.44
N ARG A 70 -7.28 -23.90 -8.30
CA ARG A 70 -8.72 -24.06 -8.12
C ARG A 70 -8.93 -25.23 -7.17
N PHE A 71 -9.48 -24.95 -6.00
CA PHE A 71 -10.16 -25.97 -5.22
C PHE A 71 -11.33 -26.54 -6.03
N ASN A 72 -11.25 -27.81 -6.44
CA ASN A 72 -12.44 -28.59 -6.75
C ASN A 72 -12.97 -29.15 -5.43
N SER A 73 -14.06 -28.56 -4.91
CA SER A 73 -14.87 -29.21 -3.87
C SER A 73 -15.65 -30.35 -4.50
N THR A 74 -15.04 -31.53 -4.61
CA THR A 74 -15.71 -32.84 -4.67
C THR A 74 -14.68 -33.95 -4.78
N ARG A 75 -14.18 -34.41 -3.62
CA ARG A 75 -14.01 -35.84 -3.33
C ARG A 75 -13.52 -36.02 -1.90
N SER A 76 -14.37 -36.66 -1.10
CA SER A 76 -14.00 -37.13 0.23
C SER A 76 -13.06 -38.34 0.12
N SER A 77 -12.10 -38.38 1.03
CA SER A 77 -11.66 -39.55 1.82
C SER A 77 -10.15 -39.55 2.05
N GLY A 78 -9.75 -39.76 3.31
CA GLY A 78 -8.40 -40.17 3.67
C GLY A 78 -7.59 -39.13 4.45
N SER A 79 -7.41 -39.40 5.74
CA SER A 79 -6.57 -38.69 6.70
C SER A 79 -5.15 -38.43 6.20
N ALA A 80 -4.83 -37.16 5.96
CA ALA A 80 -3.49 -36.59 6.10
C ALA A 80 -3.67 -35.10 6.48
N ARG A 81 -2.93 -34.61 7.48
CA ARG A 81 -2.88 -33.19 7.83
C ARG A 81 -2.24 -32.43 6.67
N ILE A 82 -3.07 -31.99 5.73
CA ILE A 82 -2.68 -31.24 4.53
C ILE A 82 -2.74 -29.75 4.88
N SER A 83 -1.62 -29.06 4.73
CA SER A 83 -1.49 -27.60 4.83
C SER A 83 -2.52 -26.89 3.93
N PRO A 84 -3.03 -25.70 4.30
CA PRO A 84 -3.96 -24.96 3.45
C PRO A 84 -3.29 -24.65 2.09
N PRO A 85 -3.99 -24.83 0.96
CA PRO A 85 -3.37 -24.66 -0.35
C PRO A 85 -3.16 -23.18 -0.66
N THR A 86 -2.01 -22.91 -1.25
CA THR A 86 -1.55 -21.59 -1.65
C THR A 86 -2.27 -21.15 -2.93
N THR A 87 -3.34 -20.36 -2.77
CA THR A 87 -3.75 -19.35 -3.76
C THR A 87 -2.85 -18.11 -3.63
N ARG A 88 -1.55 -18.33 -3.45
CA ARG A 88 -0.58 -17.25 -3.33
C ARG A 88 -0.24 -16.79 -4.74
N ASP A 89 -0.31 -15.48 -4.98
CA ASP A 89 0.66 -14.89 -5.88
C ASP A 89 2.05 -15.34 -5.39
N GLU A 90 2.74 -16.17 -6.19
CA GLU A 90 4.08 -16.69 -5.85
C GLU A 90 5.08 -15.56 -5.59
N GLU A 91 4.73 -14.32 -5.95
CA GLU A 91 5.53 -13.11 -5.77
C GLU A 91 5.31 -12.38 -4.42
N ILE A 92 4.40 -12.84 -3.55
CA ILE A 92 4.16 -12.23 -2.24
C ILE A 92 4.64 -13.14 -1.10
N ASN A 93 5.72 -12.73 -0.44
CA ASN A 93 6.30 -13.46 0.67
C ASN A 93 5.94 -12.88 2.06
N ASP A 94 4.80 -13.32 2.60
CA ASP A 94 4.31 -12.90 3.91
C ASP A 94 5.04 -13.55 5.12
N THR A 95 6.17 -14.24 4.92
CA THR A 95 6.90 -14.87 6.02
C THR A 95 7.44 -13.85 7.01
N ILE A 96 7.19 -14.11 8.29
CA ILE A 96 7.66 -13.30 9.41
C ILE A 96 9.04 -13.83 9.83
N PRO A 97 10.08 -12.98 9.89
CA PRO A 97 11.38 -13.39 10.39
C PRO A 97 11.28 -13.73 11.88
N ILE A 98 11.67 -14.95 12.24
CA ILE A 98 11.66 -15.44 13.62
C ILE A 98 13.03 -15.12 14.24
N VAL A 99 13.04 -14.68 15.50
CA VAL A 99 14.31 -14.54 16.22
C VAL A 99 14.88 -15.95 16.44
N GLY A 100 16.16 -16.12 16.11
CA GLY A 100 16.82 -17.43 16.15
C GLY A 100 16.99 -18.01 17.57
N SER A 101 18.15 -18.61 17.85
CA SER A 101 18.39 -19.21 19.16
C SER A 101 18.47 -18.19 20.31
N GLU A 102 18.28 -18.65 21.55
CA GLU A 102 18.47 -17.85 22.79
C GLU A 102 19.83 -17.12 22.80
N THR A 103 20.88 -17.79 22.33
CA THR A 103 22.23 -17.21 22.25
C THR A 103 22.30 -16.06 21.26
N ALA A 104 21.57 -16.13 20.15
CA ALA A 104 21.48 -15.06 19.16
C ALA A 104 20.71 -13.86 19.72
N PHE A 105 19.58 -14.09 20.40
CA PHE A 105 18.82 -13.02 21.04
C PHE A 105 19.64 -12.29 22.10
N LYS A 106 20.34 -13.02 22.98
CA LYS A 106 21.15 -12.40 24.04
C LYS A 106 22.31 -11.56 23.50
N LYS A 107 22.90 -11.98 22.37
CA LYS A 107 23.95 -11.23 21.66
C LYS A 107 23.41 -10.11 20.78
N GLY A 108 22.12 -10.17 20.43
CA GLY A 108 21.44 -9.19 19.61
C GLY A 108 21.34 -7.82 20.28
N LYS A 109 20.96 -6.82 19.48
CA LYS A 109 20.62 -5.48 19.96
C LYS A 109 19.31 -5.05 19.34
N TYR A 110 18.35 -4.70 20.19
CA TYR A 110 17.00 -4.38 19.80
C TYR A 110 16.61 -2.98 20.26
N LEU A 111 15.81 -2.31 19.45
CA LEU A 111 15.09 -1.09 19.81
C LEU A 111 13.61 -1.42 19.76
N TYR A 112 12.96 -1.38 20.91
CA TYR A 112 11.54 -1.68 21.07
C TYR A 112 10.81 -0.43 21.52
N TYR A 113 9.78 -0.06 20.76
CA TYR A 113 8.86 1.01 21.12
C TYR A 113 7.53 0.42 21.55
N SER A 114 7.06 0.81 22.74
CA SER A 114 5.67 0.56 23.11
C SER A 114 4.73 1.54 22.41
N ARG A 115 3.49 1.08 22.18
CA ARG A 115 2.41 1.92 21.66
C ARG A 115 2.34 3.24 22.44
N GLY A 116 2.40 4.35 21.70
CA GLY A 116 2.34 5.72 22.23
C GLY A 116 1.10 6.45 21.75
N GLY A 117 1.10 7.78 21.85
CA GLY A 117 -0.03 8.61 21.38
C GLY A 117 -0.23 8.58 19.86
N ASP A 118 0.72 8.03 19.09
CA ASP A 118 0.55 7.85 17.64
C ASP A 118 -0.41 6.73 17.26
N TYR A 119 -0.75 5.85 18.21
CA TYR A 119 -1.67 4.76 17.97
C TYR A 119 -3.06 5.32 17.62
N CYS A 120 -3.67 4.76 16.57
CA CYS A 120 -4.95 5.20 16.01
C CYS A 120 -4.97 6.63 15.42
N LYS A 121 -3.83 7.32 15.30
CA LYS A 121 -3.78 8.60 14.56
C LYS A 121 -3.83 8.35 13.05
N GLY A 122 -4.04 9.44 12.28
CA GLY A 122 -4.05 9.39 10.83
C GLY A 122 -2.78 8.72 10.27
N MET A 123 -2.90 8.04 9.13
CA MET A 123 -1.83 7.16 8.65
C MET A 123 -0.53 7.91 8.38
N ASN A 124 -0.60 9.18 7.95
CA ASN A 124 0.60 10.00 7.79
C ASN A 124 1.36 10.20 9.11
N GLN A 125 0.65 10.44 10.22
CA GLN A 125 1.29 10.57 11.53
C GLN A 125 1.89 9.24 11.99
N PHE A 126 1.16 8.13 11.82
CA PHE A 126 1.69 6.79 12.06
C PHE A 126 2.99 6.57 11.27
N LEU A 127 3.02 6.90 9.97
CA LEU A 127 4.20 6.75 9.13
C LEU A 127 5.37 7.62 9.57
N TRP A 128 5.12 8.86 9.96
CA TRP A 128 6.13 9.75 10.50
C TRP A 128 6.79 9.18 11.75
N SER A 129 5.99 8.62 12.66
CA SER A 129 6.44 8.00 13.90
C SER A 129 7.13 6.66 13.67
N PHE A 130 6.57 5.80 12.84
CA PHE A 130 7.15 4.51 12.47
C PHE A 130 8.54 4.68 11.84
N LEU A 131 8.67 5.56 10.85
CA LEU A 131 9.95 5.81 10.18
C LEU A 131 10.95 6.55 11.07
N CYS A 132 10.48 7.33 12.04
CA CYS A 132 11.37 7.88 13.06
C CYS A 132 11.98 6.76 13.92
N GLY A 133 11.15 5.83 14.43
CA GLY A 133 11.64 4.68 15.20
C GLY A 133 12.57 3.79 14.39
N LEU A 134 12.25 3.52 13.13
CA LEU A 134 13.10 2.76 12.21
C LEU A 134 14.43 3.46 11.93
N GLY A 135 14.40 4.78 11.70
CA GLY A 135 15.60 5.60 11.53
C GLY A 135 16.47 5.61 12.79
N GLU A 136 15.88 5.70 13.98
CA GLU A 136 16.62 5.59 15.25
C GLU A 136 17.30 4.22 15.36
N ALA A 137 16.58 3.14 15.05
CA ALA A 137 17.13 1.79 15.09
C ALA A 137 18.35 1.65 14.16
N GLN A 138 18.26 2.17 12.93
CA GLN A 138 19.37 2.22 11.98
C GLN A 138 20.55 3.04 12.52
N TYR A 139 20.27 4.23 13.09
CA TYR A 139 21.30 5.08 13.69
C TYR A 139 22.04 4.42 14.86
N LEU A 140 21.31 3.68 15.70
CA LEU A 140 21.86 2.95 16.85
C LEU A 140 22.46 1.58 16.48
N ASN A 141 22.35 1.17 15.21
CA ASN A 141 22.69 -0.17 14.72
C ASN A 141 22.01 -1.28 15.54
N ARG A 142 20.68 -1.17 15.66
CA ARG A 142 19.80 -2.09 16.39
C ARG A 142 18.72 -2.62 15.47
N THR A 143 18.27 -3.85 15.73
CA THR A 143 17.07 -4.41 15.09
C THR A 143 15.84 -3.72 15.64
N PHE A 144 14.99 -3.21 14.76
CA PHE A 144 13.75 -2.55 15.14
C PHE A 144 12.68 -3.59 15.43
N VAL A 145 12.10 -3.54 16.64
CA VAL A 145 10.96 -4.37 17.01
C VAL A 145 9.70 -3.62 16.61
N MET A 146 8.95 -4.16 15.66
CA MET A 146 7.75 -3.53 15.12
C MET A 146 6.49 -4.36 15.37
N ASP A 147 5.40 -3.67 15.70
CA ASP A 147 4.06 -4.25 15.75
C ASP A 147 3.51 -4.38 14.32
N LEU A 148 3.08 -5.59 13.91
CA LEU A 148 2.34 -5.79 12.66
C LEU A 148 0.86 -5.41 12.78
N SER A 149 0.34 -5.22 13.99
CA SER A 149 -1.01 -4.75 14.25
C SER A 149 -1.07 -3.21 14.21
N ILE A 150 -1.65 -2.67 13.15
CA ILE A 150 -1.97 -1.25 13.00
C ILE A 150 -3.38 -0.99 13.57
N CYS A 151 -3.54 0.16 14.23
CA CYS A 151 -4.86 0.75 14.45
C CYS A 151 -5.19 1.76 13.35
N LEU A 152 -6.26 1.51 12.61
CA LEU A 152 -6.74 2.39 11.58
C LEU A 152 -7.61 3.49 12.21
N SER A 153 -7.20 4.74 12.02
CA SER A 153 -7.98 5.92 12.45
C SER A 153 -9.41 5.87 11.92
N GLY A 154 -10.37 6.27 12.75
CA GLY A 154 -11.77 6.38 12.41
C GLY A 154 -12.03 7.27 11.20
N SER A 155 -11.13 8.20 10.88
CA SER A 155 -11.15 9.01 9.65
C SER A 155 -11.14 8.20 8.35
N TYR A 156 -10.70 6.94 8.38
CA TYR A 156 -10.69 6.03 7.24
C TYR A 156 -11.75 4.92 7.33
N SER A 157 -12.47 4.86 8.45
CA SER A 157 -13.52 3.88 8.69
C SER A 157 -14.88 4.44 8.25
N GLN A 158 -15.77 3.58 7.77
CA GLN A 158 -17.16 3.99 7.50
C GLN A 158 -17.94 4.29 8.79
N SER A 159 -17.53 3.67 9.90
CA SER A 159 -18.19 3.84 11.20
C SER A 159 -17.74 5.09 11.97
N HIS A 160 -16.76 5.83 11.43
CA HIS A 160 -16.06 6.92 12.09
C HIS A 160 -15.46 6.55 13.46
N LYS A 161 -15.09 5.28 13.64
CA LYS A 161 -14.47 4.75 14.86
C LYS A 161 -13.14 4.08 14.54
N ASP A 162 -12.20 4.18 15.47
CA ASP A 162 -10.90 3.55 15.33
C ASP A 162 -11.03 2.01 15.27
N GLU A 163 -10.31 1.40 14.32
CA GLU A 163 -10.32 -0.05 14.10
C GLU A 163 -8.96 -0.64 14.41
N GLU A 164 -8.86 -1.35 15.53
CA GLU A 164 -7.62 -2.02 15.96
C GLU A 164 -7.37 -3.35 15.24
N GLY A 165 -6.11 -3.79 15.23
CA GLY A 165 -5.75 -5.14 14.78
C GLY A 165 -5.64 -5.31 13.27
N LYS A 166 -5.57 -4.23 12.49
CA LYS A 166 -5.36 -4.32 11.04
C LYS A 166 -3.93 -4.76 10.76
N ASP A 167 -3.75 -5.72 9.86
CA ASP A 167 -2.41 -6.18 9.53
C ASP A 167 -1.65 -5.14 8.69
N PHE A 168 -0.42 -4.82 9.08
CA PHE A 168 0.49 -3.92 8.38
C PHE A 168 0.64 -4.26 6.89
N ARG A 169 0.62 -5.56 6.55
CA ARG A 169 0.78 -6.09 5.19
C ARG A 169 -0.40 -5.78 4.28
N TYR A 170 -1.55 -5.38 4.82
CA TYR A 170 -2.66 -4.85 4.02
C TYR A 170 -2.27 -3.56 3.32
N TYR A 171 -1.43 -2.73 3.96
CA TYR A 171 -1.13 -1.38 3.53
C TYR A 171 0.27 -1.22 2.95
N PHE A 172 1.24 -2.00 3.42
CA PHE A 172 2.65 -1.85 3.09
C PHE A 172 3.32 -3.16 2.65
N ASP A 173 4.38 -3.03 1.86
CA ASP A 173 5.20 -4.14 1.39
C ASP A 173 6.20 -4.57 2.47
N PHE A 174 5.79 -5.56 3.27
CA PHE A 174 6.61 -6.10 4.35
C PHE A 174 7.84 -6.86 3.85
N GLU A 175 7.78 -7.45 2.65
CA GLU A 175 8.92 -8.15 2.06
C GLU A 175 10.03 -7.17 1.71
N HIS A 176 9.69 -6.05 1.07
CA HIS A 176 10.67 -5.00 0.83
C HIS A 176 11.21 -4.39 2.13
N LEU A 177 10.35 -4.21 3.14
CA LEU A 177 10.77 -3.67 4.42
C LEU A 177 11.81 -4.58 5.12
N LYS A 178 11.58 -5.89 5.16
CA LYS A 178 12.51 -6.84 5.80
C LYS A 178 13.81 -7.04 5.01
N GLU A 179 13.82 -6.76 3.71
CA GLU A 179 15.04 -6.77 2.89
C GLU A 179 15.88 -5.50 3.09
N THR A 180 15.24 -4.36 3.34
CA THR A 180 15.92 -3.07 3.45
C THR A 180 16.26 -2.66 4.88
N ALA A 181 15.66 -3.28 5.88
CA ALA A 181 15.90 -2.96 7.28
C ALA A 181 15.92 -4.20 8.19
N SER A 182 16.74 -4.14 9.25
CA SER A 182 16.78 -5.17 10.28
C SER A 182 15.58 -5.01 11.21
N ILE A 183 14.56 -5.84 11.01
CA ILE A 183 13.30 -5.80 11.76
C ILE A 183 12.95 -7.16 12.38
N VAL A 184 12.16 -7.12 13.44
CA VAL A 184 11.53 -8.29 14.06
C VAL A 184 10.10 -7.95 14.45
N GLU A 185 9.20 -8.91 14.31
CA GLU A 185 7.80 -8.77 14.72
C GLU A 185 7.67 -8.84 16.25
N GLU A 186 6.88 -7.91 16.80
CA GLU A 186 6.73 -7.71 18.24
C GLU A 186 6.17 -8.93 18.98
N GLY A 187 5.13 -9.58 18.45
CA GLY A 187 4.49 -10.75 19.05
C GLY A 187 5.47 -11.90 19.31
N GLU A 188 6.22 -12.31 18.30
CA GLU A 188 7.28 -13.33 18.41
C GLU A 188 8.41 -12.85 19.33
N PHE A 189 8.87 -11.60 19.16
CA PHE A 189 9.90 -11.02 20.01
C PHE A 189 9.51 -11.04 21.50
N MET A 190 8.27 -10.69 21.82
CA MET A 190 7.75 -10.66 23.18
C MET A 190 7.54 -12.06 23.76
N LYS A 191 7.12 -13.05 22.94
CA LYS A 191 7.05 -14.45 23.35
C LYS A 191 8.43 -14.97 23.76
N ASP A 192 9.43 -14.73 22.91
CA ASP A 192 10.81 -15.16 23.14
C ASP A 192 11.46 -14.44 24.33
N TRP A 193 11.29 -13.12 24.42
CA TRP A 193 11.79 -12.35 25.56
C TRP A 193 11.18 -12.86 26.88
N LYS A 194 9.86 -13.04 26.96
CA LYS A 194 9.20 -13.60 28.16
C LYS A 194 9.68 -15.01 28.50
N LYS A 195 9.94 -15.85 27.49
CA LYS A 195 10.44 -17.22 27.67
C LYS A 195 11.85 -17.22 28.28
N TRP A 196 12.76 -16.41 27.76
CA TRP A 196 14.16 -16.40 28.16
C TRP A 196 14.45 -15.54 29.39
N ASP A 197 13.61 -14.56 29.70
CA ASP A 197 13.74 -13.80 30.96
C ASP A 197 13.35 -14.63 32.19
N LYS A 198 12.48 -15.64 32.02
CA LYS A 198 12.11 -16.59 33.10
C LYS A 198 13.25 -17.54 33.48
N THR A 199 14.15 -17.84 32.56
CA THR A 199 15.30 -18.72 32.83
C THR A 199 16.38 -17.98 33.64
N ARG A 200 16.38 -18.18 34.97
CA ARG A 200 17.23 -17.48 35.98
C ARG A 200 18.76 -17.47 35.76
N LYS A 201 19.30 -18.08 34.70
CA LYS A 201 20.75 -18.23 34.48
C LYS A 201 21.42 -17.00 33.83
N SER A 202 20.67 -16.07 33.23
CA SER A 202 21.18 -14.73 32.87
C SER A 202 20.04 -13.79 32.48
N LYS A 203 19.75 -12.77 33.29
CA LYS A 203 18.73 -11.76 32.98
C LYS A 203 19.13 -10.97 31.72
N ILE A 204 18.18 -10.73 30.82
CA ILE A 204 18.44 -9.94 29.61
C ILE A 204 18.62 -8.47 30.02
N PRO A 205 19.72 -7.80 29.63
CA PRO A 205 19.92 -6.39 29.93
C PRO A 205 18.93 -5.50 29.17
N VAL A 206 18.14 -4.72 29.91
CA VAL A 206 17.09 -3.84 29.36
C VAL A 206 17.28 -2.42 29.88
N ARG A 207 17.31 -1.45 28.97
CA ARG A 207 17.28 -0.02 29.29
C ARG A 207 15.90 0.54 28.95
N LYS A 208 15.06 0.76 29.97
CA LYS A 208 13.81 1.50 29.80
C LYS A 208 14.10 3.00 29.71
N VAL A 209 13.51 3.66 28.72
CA VAL A 209 13.62 5.10 28.45
C VAL A 209 12.21 5.69 28.35
N SER A 210 11.85 6.50 29.33
CA SER A 210 10.47 6.96 29.52
C SER A 210 10.11 8.28 28.82
N THR A 211 11.08 8.93 28.16
CA THR A 211 10.88 10.25 27.53
C THR A 211 11.63 10.34 26.20
N TYR A 212 11.04 11.04 25.22
CA TYR A 212 11.68 11.34 23.94
C TYR A 212 12.88 12.29 24.08
N LYS A 213 12.96 13.04 25.19
CA LYS A 213 14.05 13.99 25.47
C LYS A 213 15.42 13.32 25.57
N VAL A 214 15.45 12.02 25.89
CA VAL A 214 16.67 11.21 25.81
C VAL A 214 16.94 10.93 24.33
N THR A 215 17.95 11.61 23.77
CA THR A 215 18.19 11.59 22.33
C THR A 215 18.88 10.30 21.87
N PRO A 216 18.76 9.93 20.59
CA PRO A 216 19.51 8.82 20.00
C PRO A 216 21.03 8.94 20.25
N MET A 217 21.57 10.17 20.23
CA MET A 217 23.00 10.40 20.48
C MET A 217 23.44 9.97 21.88
N GLN A 218 22.58 10.15 22.90
CA GLN A 218 22.86 9.71 24.27
C GLN A 218 22.81 8.19 24.39
N LEU A 219 22.00 7.51 23.58
CA LEU A 219 21.84 6.06 23.58
C LEU A 219 22.86 5.30 22.74
N LYS A 220 23.66 6.00 21.92
CA LYS A 220 24.64 5.41 21.00
C LYS A 220 25.66 4.47 21.67
N LYS A 221 26.02 4.76 22.92
CA LYS A 221 26.99 3.96 23.71
C LYS A 221 26.32 2.94 24.64
N ASP A 222 24.99 2.82 24.62
CA ASP A 222 24.26 1.90 25.49
C ASP A 222 24.54 0.44 25.09
N LYS A 223 24.90 -0.38 26.10
CA LYS A 223 25.30 -1.78 25.92
C LYS A 223 24.15 -2.78 26.17
N SER A 224 22.98 -2.31 26.57
CA SER A 224 21.83 -3.15 26.85
C SER A 224 21.38 -3.87 25.59
N THR A 225 20.98 -5.14 25.73
CA THR A 225 20.40 -5.93 24.65
C THR A 225 19.15 -5.25 24.11
N ILE A 226 18.26 -4.78 25.00
CA ILE A 226 17.02 -4.10 24.62
C ILE A 226 17.06 -2.65 25.10
N ILE A 227 16.88 -1.71 24.19
CA ILE A 227 16.45 -0.35 24.52
C ILE A 227 14.94 -0.32 24.35
N TRP A 228 14.24 -0.02 25.44
CA TRP A 228 12.79 0.03 25.48
C TRP A 228 12.33 1.49 25.60
N ARG A 229 11.83 2.04 24.50
CA ARG A 229 11.18 3.35 24.42
C ARG A 229 9.72 3.19 24.86
N GLN A 230 9.37 3.74 26.01
CA GLN A 230 8.01 3.68 26.54
C GLN A 230 7.63 5.06 27.07
N PHE A 231 6.89 5.84 26.28
CA PHE A 231 6.55 7.21 26.64
C PHE A 231 5.23 7.25 27.41
N ASP A 232 5.35 7.26 28.74
CA ASP A 232 4.22 7.22 29.67
C ASP A 232 3.60 8.62 29.92
N SER A 233 4.11 9.67 29.26
CA SER A 233 3.59 11.05 29.40
C SER A 233 2.30 11.28 28.59
N PRO A 234 1.45 12.27 28.94
CA PRO A 234 0.29 12.63 28.12
C PRO A 234 0.68 13.13 26.72
N GLU A 235 -0.27 13.09 25.78
CA GLU A 235 -0.13 13.75 24.49
C GLU A 235 0.15 15.25 24.68
N PRO A 236 1.04 15.86 23.88
CA PRO A 236 1.76 15.31 22.72
C PRO A 236 3.15 14.71 23.04
N GLU A 237 3.51 14.58 24.32
CA GLU A 237 4.87 14.18 24.73
C GLU A 237 5.15 12.67 24.56
N ASN A 238 4.15 11.88 24.20
CA ASN A 238 4.23 10.44 23.94
C ASN A 238 4.27 10.05 22.46
N TYR A 239 4.42 11.03 21.56
CA TYR A 239 4.58 10.75 20.14
C TYR A 239 6.01 10.34 19.80
N TRP A 240 6.18 9.26 19.03
CA TRP A 240 7.47 8.73 18.64
C TRP A 240 8.24 9.67 17.72
N TYR A 241 7.54 10.36 16.81
CA TYR A 241 8.18 11.28 15.86
C TYR A 241 9.01 12.38 16.54
N ARG A 242 8.68 12.73 17.79
CA ARG A 242 9.43 13.72 18.60
C ARG A 242 10.86 13.31 18.89
N VAL A 243 11.17 12.01 18.87
CA VAL A 243 12.56 11.53 19.01
C VAL A 243 13.45 12.03 17.87
N CYS A 244 12.86 12.28 16.69
CA CYS A 244 13.55 12.75 15.51
C CYS A 244 13.42 14.26 15.29
N GLU A 245 12.92 15.02 16.27
CA GLU A 245 12.82 16.48 16.17
C GLU A 245 14.08 17.19 16.69
N GLY A 246 14.15 18.50 16.43
CA GLY A 246 15.24 19.35 16.89
C GLY A 246 16.61 18.86 16.41
N LYS A 247 17.58 18.76 17.33
CA LYS A 247 18.96 18.36 16.98
C LYS A 247 19.06 16.93 16.46
N ALA A 248 18.12 16.04 16.82
CA ALA A 248 18.15 14.65 16.38
C ALA A 248 17.82 14.50 14.88
N ALA A 249 17.02 15.42 14.31
CA ALA A 249 16.66 15.44 12.89
C ALA A 249 17.88 15.49 11.97
N ASN A 250 18.99 16.09 12.42
CA ASN A 250 20.23 16.20 11.66
C ASN A 250 21.00 14.87 11.56
N TYR A 251 20.67 13.89 12.41
CA TYR A 251 21.40 12.62 12.52
C TYR A 251 20.54 11.42 12.18
N VAL A 252 19.26 11.47 12.53
CA VAL A 252 18.30 10.38 12.28
C VAL A 252 17.51 10.72 11.02
N GLN A 253 17.85 10.02 9.95
CA GLN A 253 17.08 10.09 8.71
C GLN A 253 15.93 9.09 8.77
N ARG A 254 14.76 9.51 8.30
CA ARG A 254 13.61 8.62 8.12
C ARG A 254 13.78 7.84 6.82
N PRO A 255 13.88 6.51 6.85
CA PRO A 255 14.18 5.71 5.66
C PRO A 255 12.90 5.48 4.83
N TRP A 256 12.37 6.54 4.22
CA TRP A 256 11.17 6.46 3.36
C TRP A 256 11.30 5.44 2.23
N HIS A 257 12.53 5.19 1.76
CA HIS A 257 12.80 4.20 0.72
C HIS A 257 12.54 2.76 1.16
N SER A 258 12.53 2.46 2.46
CA SER A 258 12.26 1.14 3.02
C SER A 258 10.77 0.81 3.08
N LEU A 259 9.89 1.80 2.91
CA LEU A 259 8.46 1.62 3.07
C LEU A 259 7.71 1.85 1.75
N TRP A 260 7.24 0.77 1.15
CA TRP A 260 6.42 0.80 -0.05
C TRP A 260 4.98 0.38 0.23
N LYS A 261 4.07 0.76 -0.65
CA LYS A 261 2.66 0.33 -0.58
C LYS A 261 2.56 -1.18 -0.80
N SER A 262 1.55 -1.79 -0.17
CA SER A 262 1.30 -3.22 -0.24
C SER A 262 1.24 -3.70 -1.68
N LYS A 263 1.85 -4.87 -1.93
CA LYS A 263 1.84 -5.46 -3.26
C LYS A 263 0.43 -5.73 -3.76
N ARG A 264 -0.50 -6.04 -2.85
CA ARG A 264 -1.89 -6.34 -3.15
C ARG A 264 -2.62 -5.12 -3.71
N LEU A 265 -2.41 -3.96 -3.08
CA LEU A 265 -2.94 -2.69 -3.56
C LEU A 265 -2.35 -2.30 -4.91
N MET A 266 -1.04 -2.53 -5.11
CA MET A 266 -0.40 -2.19 -6.39
C MET A 266 -0.85 -3.10 -7.54
N ASN A 267 -1.29 -4.34 -7.26
CA ASN A 267 -1.94 -5.18 -8.27
C ASN A 267 -3.25 -4.54 -8.75
N ILE A 268 -4.07 -4.01 -7.83
CA ILE A 268 -5.30 -3.27 -8.17
C ILE A 268 -4.97 -2.04 -9.03
N VAL A 269 -3.99 -1.22 -8.63
CA VAL A 269 -3.54 -0.03 -9.40
C VAL A 269 -3.12 -0.41 -10.82
N THR A 270 -2.41 -1.52 -10.97
CA THR A 270 -1.92 -2.01 -12.27
C THR A 270 -3.08 -2.43 -13.17
N GLU A 271 -4.07 -3.11 -12.61
CA GLU A 271 -5.26 -3.55 -13.32
C GLU A 271 -6.11 -2.36 -13.78
N ILE A 272 -6.32 -1.37 -12.90
CA ILE A 272 -7.01 -0.11 -13.24
C ILE A 272 -6.28 0.61 -14.38
N GLY A 273 -4.96 0.84 -14.23
CA GLY A 273 -4.15 1.47 -15.26
C GLY A 273 -4.15 0.70 -16.59
N GLY A 274 -4.09 -0.63 -16.52
CA GLY A 274 -4.14 -1.53 -17.67
C GLY A 274 -5.45 -1.48 -18.44
N ARG A 275 -6.60 -1.39 -17.74
CA ARG A 275 -7.93 -1.25 -18.36
C ARG A 275 -8.14 0.11 -19.03
N MET A 276 -7.39 1.12 -18.61
CA MET A 276 -7.28 2.42 -19.29
C MET A 276 -6.12 2.47 -20.31
N ASP A 277 -5.59 1.30 -20.70
CA ASP A 277 -4.49 1.13 -21.66
C ASP A 277 -3.19 1.88 -21.32
N TRP A 278 -3.00 2.24 -20.04
CA TRP A 278 -1.91 3.11 -19.58
C TRP A 278 -1.87 4.47 -20.30
N ASP A 279 -2.99 4.86 -20.92
CA ASP A 279 -3.17 6.10 -21.64
C ASP A 279 -4.39 6.85 -21.10
N PHE A 280 -4.16 7.51 -19.97
CA PHE A 280 -5.18 8.27 -19.27
C PHE A 280 -4.60 9.50 -18.61
N ASP A 281 -5.48 10.45 -18.35
CA ASP A 281 -5.25 11.62 -17.51
C ASP A 281 -6.07 11.45 -16.23
N ALA A 282 -5.73 12.20 -15.20
CA ALA A 282 -6.41 12.08 -13.92
C ALA A 282 -6.70 13.46 -13.32
N VAL A 283 -7.84 13.53 -12.62
CA VAL A 283 -8.23 14.67 -11.83
C VAL A 283 -8.42 14.22 -10.38
N HIS A 284 -7.80 14.95 -9.45
CA HIS A 284 -7.97 14.75 -8.03
C HIS A 284 -8.92 15.83 -7.50
N VAL A 285 -10.09 15.39 -7.02
CA VAL A 285 -11.20 16.24 -6.57
C VAL A 285 -11.45 16.01 -5.08
N VAL A 286 -11.05 16.97 -4.25
CA VAL A 286 -11.27 16.96 -2.80
C VAL A 286 -12.56 17.72 -2.50
N ARG A 287 -13.54 17.01 -1.97
CA ARG A 287 -14.84 17.51 -1.49
C ARG A 287 -15.12 16.91 -0.12
N GLY A 288 -16.22 16.18 0.04
CA GLY A 288 -16.65 15.63 1.34
C GLY A 288 -16.88 16.76 2.35
N GLU A 289 -16.47 16.55 3.60
CA GLU A 289 -16.63 17.53 4.69
C GLU A 289 -16.00 18.90 4.36
N LYS A 290 -14.88 18.94 3.61
CA LYS A 290 -14.23 20.21 3.25
C LYS A 290 -15.11 21.10 2.39
N ALA A 291 -15.87 20.53 1.44
CA ALA A 291 -16.77 21.31 0.60
C ALA A 291 -17.94 21.93 1.39
N HIS A 292 -18.29 21.36 2.55
CA HIS A 292 -19.35 21.88 3.40
C HIS A 292 -18.86 23.00 4.33
N ASN A 293 -17.55 23.07 4.58
CA ASN A 293 -16.94 24.05 5.48
C ASN A 293 -16.51 25.31 4.72
N LYS A 294 -17.46 26.22 4.53
CA LYS A 294 -17.25 27.52 3.86
C LYS A 294 -16.43 28.52 4.66
N GLU A 295 -16.24 28.28 5.97
CA GLU A 295 -15.42 29.13 6.82
C GLU A 295 -13.93 28.93 6.53
N LEU A 296 -13.52 27.70 6.22
CA LEU A 296 -12.13 27.36 5.88
C LEU A 296 -11.89 27.31 4.37
N TRP A 297 -12.89 26.91 3.58
CA TRP A 297 -12.82 26.75 2.13
C TRP A 297 -14.04 27.40 1.45
N PRO A 298 -14.05 28.73 1.30
CA PRO A 298 -15.21 29.47 0.80
C PRO A 298 -15.57 29.18 -0.66
N HIS A 299 -14.61 28.76 -1.49
CA HIS A 299 -14.78 28.58 -2.93
C HIS A 299 -14.78 27.11 -3.38
N LEU A 300 -14.25 26.21 -2.55
CA LEU A 300 -14.05 24.80 -2.89
C LEU A 300 -15.29 24.11 -3.46
N ASP A 301 -16.47 24.31 -2.86
CA ASP A 301 -17.70 23.67 -3.33
C ASP A 301 -18.10 24.11 -4.75
N SER A 302 -18.06 25.41 -5.03
CA SER A 302 -18.42 25.97 -6.34
C SER A 302 -17.37 25.61 -7.40
N ASP A 303 -16.09 25.70 -7.05
CA ASP A 303 -14.96 25.50 -7.94
C ASP A 303 -14.80 24.03 -8.34
N THR A 304 -15.23 23.12 -7.46
CA THR A 304 -15.28 21.67 -7.74
C THR A 304 -16.66 21.18 -8.14
N SER A 305 -17.55 22.07 -8.59
CA SER A 305 -18.83 21.68 -9.22
C SER A 305 -18.60 20.96 -10.56
N PRO A 306 -19.53 20.09 -11.01
CA PRO A 306 -19.30 19.29 -12.23
C PRO A 306 -19.07 20.15 -13.48
N ASP A 307 -19.70 21.32 -13.55
CA ASP A 307 -19.52 22.29 -14.62
C ASP A 307 -18.16 23.00 -14.55
N ALA A 308 -17.76 23.46 -13.37
CA ALA A 308 -16.48 24.12 -13.16
C ALA A 308 -15.31 23.16 -13.47
N ILE A 309 -15.40 21.92 -12.98
CA ILE A 309 -14.40 20.87 -13.30
C ILE A 309 -14.36 20.63 -14.81
N LEU A 310 -15.52 20.46 -15.46
CA LEU A 310 -15.56 20.20 -16.91
C LEU A 310 -14.91 21.34 -17.72
N ALA A 311 -15.18 22.60 -17.35
CA ALA A 311 -14.58 23.76 -17.99
C ALA A 311 -13.05 23.73 -17.86
N LYS A 312 -12.53 23.53 -16.63
CA LYS A 312 -11.09 23.49 -16.37
C LYS A 312 -10.38 22.30 -17.00
N VAL A 313 -10.97 21.11 -16.92
CA VAL A 313 -10.37 19.91 -17.49
C VAL A 313 -10.29 20.02 -19.01
N LYS A 314 -11.26 20.65 -19.69
CA LYS A 314 -11.20 20.90 -21.15
C LYS A 314 -10.06 21.81 -21.60
N GLU A 315 -9.61 22.71 -20.74
CA GLU A 315 -8.46 23.58 -21.03
C GLU A 315 -7.13 22.80 -21.02
N ILE A 316 -7.06 21.70 -20.26
CA ILE A 316 -5.82 20.99 -19.94
C ILE A 316 -5.74 19.63 -20.65
N VAL A 317 -6.85 18.89 -20.70
CA VAL A 317 -6.92 17.51 -21.19
C VAL A 317 -7.75 17.46 -22.47
N HIS A 318 -7.24 16.77 -23.49
CA HIS A 318 -7.98 16.62 -24.74
C HIS A 318 -9.26 15.78 -24.55
N PRO A 319 -10.39 16.18 -25.17
CA PRO A 319 -11.64 15.42 -25.13
C PRO A 319 -11.50 13.97 -25.60
N TRP A 320 -12.43 13.13 -25.15
CA TRP A 320 -12.60 11.69 -25.47
C TRP A 320 -11.53 10.75 -24.92
N ARG A 321 -10.57 11.28 -24.15
CA ARG A 321 -9.55 10.50 -23.43
C ARG A 321 -10.14 9.80 -22.19
N ASN A 322 -9.43 8.79 -21.71
CA ASN A 322 -9.70 8.20 -20.39
C ASN A 322 -9.35 9.24 -19.32
N LEU A 323 -10.32 9.53 -18.45
CA LEU A 323 -10.16 10.46 -17.33
C LEU A 323 -10.47 9.71 -16.03
N TYR A 324 -9.45 9.48 -15.21
CA TYR A 324 -9.62 8.92 -13.88
C TYR A 324 -9.93 10.02 -12.86
N VAL A 325 -10.97 9.83 -12.05
CA VAL A 325 -11.37 10.78 -11.01
C VAL A 325 -11.05 10.18 -9.63
N ALA A 326 -10.00 10.69 -9.00
CA ALA A 326 -9.66 10.38 -7.61
C ALA A 326 -10.42 11.35 -6.70
N THR A 327 -11.31 10.86 -5.83
CA THR A 327 -12.20 11.73 -5.06
C THR A 327 -12.72 11.11 -3.78
N ASN A 328 -13.02 11.97 -2.80
CA ASN A 328 -13.79 11.63 -1.59
C ASN A 328 -15.25 12.11 -1.66
N GLU A 329 -15.75 12.49 -2.84
CA GLU A 329 -17.16 12.82 -3.06
C GLU A 329 -18.04 11.56 -2.92
N PRO A 330 -18.98 11.51 -1.95
CA PRO A 330 -19.79 10.31 -1.70
C PRO A 330 -20.82 10.02 -2.80
N PHE A 331 -21.26 11.02 -3.57
CA PHE A 331 -22.26 10.79 -4.60
C PHE A 331 -21.63 10.30 -5.91
N TYR A 332 -21.83 9.01 -6.22
CA TYR A 332 -21.23 8.35 -7.39
C TYR A 332 -21.52 9.07 -8.73
N ASN A 333 -22.74 9.56 -8.95
CA ASN A 333 -23.14 10.23 -10.20
C ASN A 333 -22.73 11.72 -10.26
N TYR A 334 -22.01 12.23 -9.27
CA TYR A 334 -21.63 13.65 -9.22
C TYR A 334 -20.85 14.08 -10.48
N PHE A 335 -20.03 13.18 -11.03
CA PHE A 335 -19.15 13.46 -12.17
C PHE A 335 -19.75 13.11 -13.53
N ASP A 336 -21.04 12.75 -13.62
CA ASP A 336 -21.66 12.33 -14.89
C ASP A 336 -21.63 13.42 -15.96
N ARG A 337 -21.62 14.70 -15.57
CA ARG A 337 -21.44 15.83 -16.52
C ARG A 337 -20.17 15.68 -17.37
N LEU A 338 -19.09 15.15 -16.79
CA LEU A 338 -17.81 14.95 -17.48
C LEU A 338 -17.89 13.85 -18.55
N ARG A 339 -18.82 12.89 -18.43
CA ARG A 339 -19.01 11.80 -19.39
C ARG A 339 -19.44 12.30 -20.78
N SER A 340 -19.95 13.53 -20.88
CA SER A 340 -20.24 14.19 -22.16
C SER A 340 -18.99 14.45 -23.02
N SER A 341 -17.80 14.52 -22.39
CA SER A 341 -16.55 14.90 -23.05
C SER A 341 -15.40 13.93 -22.78
N TYR A 342 -15.53 13.00 -21.83
CA TYR A 342 -14.46 12.08 -21.42
C TYR A 342 -14.99 10.67 -21.14
N LYS A 343 -14.11 9.67 -21.22
CA LYS A 343 -14.38 8.34 -20.68
C LYS A 343 -14.02 8.37 -19.19
N VAL A 344 -14.99 8.71 -18.36
CA VAL A 344 -14.80 8.90 -16.91
C VAL A 344 -14.72 7.55 -16.21
N HIS A 345 -13.72 7.40 -15.36
CA HIS A 345 -13.48 6.25 -14.51
C HIS A 345 -13.37 6.71 -13.05
N LEU A 346 -14.11 6.06 -12.15
CA LEU A 346 -13.97 6.21 -10.70
C LEU A 346 -13.39 4.93 -10.10
N LEU A 347 -12.87 5.01 -8.88
CA LEU A 347 -12.41 3.82 -8.16
C LEU A 347 -13.50 2.75 -8.10
N ASP A 348 -14.74 3.13 -7.75
CA ASP A 348 -15.87 2.19 -7.62
C ASP A 348 -16.29 1.48 -8.91
N ASP A 349 -15.86 1.96 -10.08
CA ASP A 349 -16.06 1.26 -11.36
C ASP A 349 -15.27 -0.06 -11.43
N TYR A 350 -14.32 -0.25 -10.50
CA TYR A 350 -13.42 -1.41 -10.40
C TYR A 350 -13.61 -2.21 -9.12
N LYS A 351 -14.76 -2.08 -8.44
CA LYS A 351 -15.02 -2.73 -7.15
C LYS A 351 -14.84 -4.25 -7.14
N GLU A 352 -14.97 -4.90 -8.29
CA GLU A 352 -14.72 -6.33 -8.43
C GLU A 352 -13.26 -6.73 -8.21
N LEU A 353 -12.32 -5.77 -8.22
CA LEU A 353 -10.90 -6.01 -7.94
C LEU A 353 -10.60 -6.26 -6.45
N TRP A 354 -11.51 -5.87 -5.56
CA TRP A 354 -11.47 -6.18 -4.12
C TRP A 354 -12.78 -6.81 -3.61
N GLY A 355 -13.70 -7.15 -4.52
CA GLY A 355 -14.92 -7.86 -4.19
C GLY A 355 -14.67 -9.29 -3.70
N ASN A 356 -15.70 -9.96 -3.20
CA ASN A 356 -15.65 -11.32 -2.62
C ASN A 356 -15.09 -12.42 -3.55
N THR A 357 -15.03 -12.19 -4.86
CA THR A 357 -14.48 -13.12 -5.86
C THR A 357 -13.07 -12.73 -6.33
N SER A 358 -12.53 -11.63 -5.79
CA SER A 358 -11.23 -11.10 -6.18
C SER A 358 -10.07 -11.88 -5.57
N GLU A 359 -8.91 -11.75 -6.22
CA GLU A 359 -7.65 -12.27 -5.68
C GLU A 359 -7.25 -11.54 -4.40
N TRP A 360 -7.40 -10.21 -4.39
CA TRP A 360 -7.18 -9.39 -3.20
C TRP A 360 -7.97 -9.91 -2.00
N TYR A 361 -9.26 -10.16 -2.15
CA TYR A 361 -10.13 -10.65 -1.06
C TYR A 361 -9.67 -12.01 -0.53
N ASN A 362 -9.33 -12.94 -1.42
CA ASN A 362 -8.85 -14.26 -1.00
C ASN A 362 -7.52 -14.16 -0.25
N GLU A 363 -6.58 -13.36 -0.75
CA GLU A 363 -5.27 -13.19 -0.12
C GLU A 363 -5.35 -12.50 1.23
N THR A 364 -6.14 -11.42 1.36
CA THR A 364 -6.29 -10.70 2.62
C THR A 364 -7.08 -11.52 3.63
N MET A 365 -8.10 -12.27 3.20
CA MET A 365 -8.82 -13.20 4.06
C MET A 365 -7.91 -14.30 4.60
N LEU A 366 -7.03 -14.87 3.78
CA LEU A 366 -6.04 -15.85 4.23
C LEU A 366 -5.04 -15.25 5.23
N LEU A 367 -4.64 -14.00 5.00
CA LEU A 367 -3.75 -13.26 5.89
C LEU A 367 -4.41 -12.94 7.24
N ASN A 368 -5.73 -12.81 7.24
CA ASN A 368 -6.56 -12.46 8.39
C ASN A 368 -7.22 -13.67 9.06
N ASP A 369 -6.54 -14.81 9.10
CA ASP A 369 -7.04 -16.05 9.71
C ASP A 369 -8.42 -16.50 9.19
N GLY A 370 -8.68 -16.31 7.91
CA GLY A 370 -9.94 -16.68 7.25
C GLY A 370 -11.08 -15.66 7.43
N LYS A 371 -10.83 -14.52 8.07
CA LYS A 371 -11.84 -13.46 8.25
C LYS A 371 -11.80 -12.47 7.09
N ALA A 372 -12.97 -12.10 6.58
CA ALA A 372 -13.08 -11.09 5.54
C ALA A 372 -12.41 -9.77 5.97
N VAL A 373 -11.76 -9.11 5.01
CA VAL A 373 -11.15 -7.79 5.19
C VAL A 373 -11.89 -6.80 4.30
N ASP A 374 -12.37 -5.72 4.88
CA ASP A 374 -13.00 -4.64 4.15
C ASP A 374 -11.95 -3.79 3.43
N PHE A 375 -12.29 -3.34 2.21
CA PHE A 375 -11.47 -2.40 1.46
C PHE A 375 -11.68 -0.98 2.02
N ASP A 376 -10.95 -0.69 3.10
CA ASP A 376 -11.13 0.50 3.92
C ASP A 376 -10.74 1.82 3.22
N GLY A 377 -11.08 2.94 3.86
CA GLY A 377 -10.85 4.28 3.31
C GLY A 377 -9.37 4.59 3.06
N TYR A 378 -8.43 4.03 3.84
CA TYR A 378 -7.01 4.26 3.56
C TYR A 378 -6.54 3.47 2.36
N MET A 379 -7.02 2.24 2.17
CA MET A 379 -6.73 1.46 0.95
C MET A 379 -7.26 2.16 -0.30
N ARG A 380 -8.47 2.74 -0.23
CA ARG A 380 -9.05 3.55 -1.31
C ARG A 380 -8.17 4.74 -1.65
N VAL A 381 -7.80 5.54 -0.66
CA VAL A 381 -6.90 6.68 -0.82
C VAL A 381 -5.54 6.25 -1.39
N ALA A 382 -5.00 5.12 -0.94
CA ALA A 382 -3.73 4.60 -1.43
C ALA A 382 -3.80 4.19 -2.91
N VAL A 383 -4.88 3.52 -3.34
CA VAL A 383 -5.08 3.14 -4.75
C VAL A 383 -5.31 4.39 -5.60
N ASP A 384 -6.20 5.29 -5.20
CA ASP A 384 -6.48 6.55 -5.92
C ASP A 384 -5.20 7.36 -6.16
N THR A 385 -4.40 7.54 -5.11
CA THR A 385 -3.14 8.30 -5.18
C THR A 385 -2.16 7.66 -6.17
N GLU A 386 -2.05 6.34 -6.16
CA GLU A 386 -1.10 5.61 -7.00
C GLU A 386 -1.56 5.54 -8.47
N VAL A 387 -2.87 5.50 -8.73
CA VAL A 387 -3.43 5.65 -10.08
C VAL A 387 -3.20 7.08 -10.60
N LEU A 388 -3.48 8.10 -9.77
CA LEU A 388 -3.24 9.51 -10.08
C LEU A 388 -1.78 9.77 -10.51
N TYR A 389 -0.80 9.26 -9.76
CA TYR A 389 0.63 9.43 -10.07
C TYR A 389 1.08 8.74 -11.37
N ARG A 390 0.30 7.79 -11.89
CA ARG A 390 0.58 7.10 -13.16
C ARG A 390 -0.06 7.77 -14.37
N ALA A 391 -0.92 8.77 -14.16
CA ALA A 391 -1.55 9.53 -15.23
C ALA A 391 -0.53 10.37 -16.03
N LYS A 392 -0.86 10.68 -17.29
CA LYS A 392 -0.05 11.55 -18.15
C LYS A 392 -0.10 13.01 -17.69
N THR A 393 -1.32 13.48 -17.42
CA THR A 393 -1.60 14.81 -16.88
C THR A 393 -2.39 14.66 -15.58
N GLN A 394 -2.03 15.47 -14.58
CA GLN A 394 -2.67 15.51 -13.27
C GLN A 394 -3.30 16.89 -13.09
N VAL A 395 -4.60 16.92 -12.85
CA VAL A 395 -5.34 18.12 -12.50
C VAL A 395 -5.70 18.02 -11.03
N GLU A 396 -5.17 18.90 -10.19
CA GLU A 396 -5.36 18.83 -8.74
C GLU A 396 -6.28 19.93 -8.23
N THR A 397 -7.06 19.60 -7.18
CA THR A 397 -8.01 20.52 -6.56
C THR A 397 -7.36 21.86 -6.18
N PHE A 398 -6.39 21.82 -5.26
CA PHE A 398 -5.77 23.00 -4.67
C PHE A 398 -4.60 23.58 -5.49
N TYR A 399 -4.52 23.21 -6.78
CA TYR A 399 -3.51 23.72 -7.70
C TYR A 399 -4.13 24.24 -9.00
N ASN A 400 -5.11 23.50 -9.55
CA ASN A 400 -5.73 23.82 -10.83
C ASN A 400 -7.20 24.21 -10.73
N LEU A 401 -7.95 23.64 -9.78
CA LEU A 401 -9.41 23.77 -9.74
C LEU A 401 -9.88 24.94 -8.89
N THR A 402 -9.29 25.15 -7.72
CA THR A 402 -9.67 26.21 -6.77
C THR A 402 -8.50 27.09 -6.36
N MET A 403 -8.83 28.30 -5.92
CA MET A 403 -7.88 29.23 -5.30
C MET A 403 -7.76 29.04 -3.78
N ASP A 404 -8.62 28.24 -3.16
CA ASP A 404 -8.52 27.96 -1.73
C ASP A 404 -7.22 27.21 -1.40
N CYS A 405 -6.64 27.49 -0.23
CA CYS A 405 -5.46 26.76 0.24
C CYS A 405 -5.86 25.40 0.80
N LYS A 406 -5.01 24.39 0.62
CA LYS A 406 -5.27 23.00 1.02
C LYS A 406 -5.64 22.87 2.51
N ASP A 407 -5.00 23.64 3.37
CA ASP A 407 -5.14 23.57 4.83
C ASP A 407 -6.03 24.70 5.40
N GLY A 408 -6.74 25.43 4.53
CA GLY A 408 -7.71 26.48 4.89
C GLY A 408 -7.18 27.91 4.70
N ILE A 409 -8.00 28.91 5.02
CA ILE A 409 -7.65 30.33 4.85
C ILE A 409 -6.28 30.67 5.48
N ASN A 410 -5.43 31.40 4.75
CA ASN A 410 -4.08 31.83 5.14
C ASN A 410 -3.03 30.70 5.31
N THR A 411 -3.19 29.57 4.59
CA THR A 411 -2.26 28.42 4.69
C THR A 411 -1.67 27.96 3.35
N CYS A 412 -1.74 28.81 2.32
CA CYS A 412 -0.99 28.62 1.09
C CYS A 412 0.52 28.80 1.39
#